data_AF-A0A504BJV0-F1
#
_entry.id   AF-A0A504BJV0-F1
#
_cell.length_a   1.000
_cell.length_b   1.000
_cell.length_c   1.000
_cell.angle_alpha   90.00
_cell.angle_beta   90.00
_cell.angle_gamma   90.00
#
_symmetry.space_group_name_H-M   'P 1'
#
loop_
_entity.id
_entity.type
_entity.pdbx_description
1 polymer ?
#
loop_
_entity_poly.entity_id
_entity_poly.type
_entity_poly.pdbx_seq_one_letter_code
_entity_poly.pdbx_strand_id
1 'polypeptide(L)'
;MLNFGDSMTTRTALLLTLCAATMPLEAHGRDLASDRVAVAFATPAQALTSVGAQRPGACKTGNRTEVAELVRSVALDEGFDADLAEAIAWAESDLGANQGPSKAGALGIMQLMPGTAADLGVSDRCDTQANVRAGLRYLKSLYDEFQDPLLMLAAYNAGPNSVYKAQGIPVNPETAEYIVKILNRWKFGGVAKKPVLTKSEMLAAGPPASGDAWQEGHVMDFGN
;
A
#
# COMPACT_ATOMS: atom_id res chain seq x y z
N MET A 1 69.61 30.80 37.74
CA MET A 1 69.79 32.05 36.97
C MET A 1 69.87 31.67 35.50
N LEU A 2 68.94 32.22 34.71
CA LEU A 2 68.94 32.58 33.28
C LEU A 2 69.56 31.63 32.22
N ASN A 3 69.13 31.62 30.96
CA ASN A 3 67.87 31.55 30.20
C ASN A 3 68.29 31.54 28.71
N PHE A 4 67.49 30.92 27.82
CA PHE A 4 67.48 31.05 26.34
C PHE A 4 68.77 30.64 25.57
N GLY A 5 68.78 29.82 24.52
CA GLY A 5 67.80 29.51 23.48
C GLY A 5 68.33 30.06 22.15
N ASP A 6 68.58 29.21 21.13
CA ASP A 6 68.05 29.42 19.77
C ASP A 6 68.48 28.36 18.73
N SER A 7 67.53 28.11 17.82
CA SER A 7 67.65 28.01 16.35
C SER A 7 68.39 26.86 15.62
N MET A 8 67.56 26.14 14.85
CA MET A 8 67.71 25.68 13.45
C MET A 8 68.98 24.91 13.02
N THR A 9 68.80 23.72 12.44
CA THR A 9 68.61 23.48 10.99
C THR A 9 69.04 22.05 10.61
N THR A 10 68.26 21.41 9.74
CA THR A 10 68.63 20.35 8.78
C THR A 10 69.13 19.01 9.34
N ARG A 11 68.24 18.01 9.34
CA ARG A 11 68.63 16.63 9.02
C ARG A 11 67.69 15.99 8.00
N THR A 12 68.34 15.67 6.89
CA THR A 12 68.01 14.83 5.75
C THR A 12 67.19 13.59 6.12
N ALA A 13 66.15 13.34 5.32
CA ALA A 13 65.32 12.16 5.36
C ALA A 13 66.10 10.91 4.88
N LEU A 14 65.89 9.79 5.57
CA LEU A 14 66.15 8.46 5.05
C LEU A 14 64.95 7.58 5.40
N LEU A 15 64.18 7.22 4.37
CA LEU A 15 63.06 6.28 4.39
C LEU A 15 63.59 4.86 4.44
N LEU A 16 63.18 4.06 5.43
CA LEU A 16 63.14 2.60 5.33
C LEU A 16 62.01 2.03 6.20
N THR A 17 60.94 1.68 5.50
CA THR A 17 60.10 0.47 5.65
C THR A 17 59.53 0.13 7.03
N LEU A 18 58.30 0.60 7.27
CA LEU A 18 57.41 0.11 8.33
C LEU A 18 56.63 -1.11 7.81
N CYS A 19 56.84 -2.27 8.41
CA CYS A 19 55.96 -3.43 8.26
C CYS A 19 55.20 -3.60 9.59
N ALA A 20 54.00 -3.04 9.66
CA ALA A 20 53.07 -3.25 10.76
C ALA A 20 51.74 -3.69 10.15
N ALA A 21 51.47 -4.99 10.22
CA ALA A 21 50.18 -5.56 9.83
C ALA A 21 49.16 -5.28 10.94
N THR A 22 48.38 -4.21 10.78
CA THR A 22 47.15 -3.99 11.56
C THR A 22 46.00 -4.65 10.82
N MET A 23 45.38 -5.68 11.41
CA MET A 23 44.12 -6.24 10.90
C MET A 23 42.97 -5.28 11.23
N PRO A 24 42.17 -4.83 10.26
CA PRO A 24 40.87 -4.25 10.55
C PRO A 24 39.86 -5.38 10.77
N LEU A 25 39.22 -5.35 11.94
CA LEU A 25 38.03 -6.13 12.24
C LEU A 25 36.85 -5.47 11.51
N GLU A 26 36.64 -5.79 10.25
CA GLU A 26 35.42 -5.40 9.53
C GLU A 26 34.31 -6.40 9.83
N ALA A 27 33.49 -6.06 10.81
CA ALA A 27 32.14 -6.58 10.94
C ALA A 27 31.30 -6.05 9.77
N HIS A 28 31.29 -6.77 8.65
CA HIS A 28 30.29 -6.56 7.60
C HIS A 28 29.14 -7.55 7.82
N GLY A 29 28.16 -7.10 8.60
CA GLY A 29 26.81 -7.65 8.53
C GLY A 29 26.29 -7.41 7.12
N ARG A 30 26.31 -8.45 6.30
CA ARG A 30 25.60 -8.45 5.02
C ARG A 30 24.12 -8.60 5.33
N ASP A 31 23.47 -7.45 5.45
CA ASP A 31 22.02 -7.33 5.44
C ASP A 31 21.53 -7.77 4.05
N LEU A 32 21.07 -9.02 3.96
CA LEU A 32 20.54 -9.63 2.72
C LEU A 32 19.06 -9.25 2.49
N ALA A 33 18.59 -8.16 3.10
CA ALA A 33 17.22 -7.67 2.99
C ALA A 33 17.16 -6.27 2.35
N SER A 34 17.85 -6.06 1.21
CA SER A 34 17.63 -4.85 0.42
C SER A 34 17.99 -5.04 -1.05
N ASP A 35 17.48 -6.12 -1.65
CA ASP A 35 17.61 -6.33 -3.10
C ASP A 35 16.34 -6.99 -3.65
N ARG A 36 15.21 -6.27 -3.52
CA ARG A 36 13.99 -6.57 -4.27
C ARG A 36 13.40 -5.29 -4.88
N VAL A 37 13.85 -5.02 -6.10
CA VAL A 37 13.04 -4.52 -7.22
C VAL A 37 12.31 -3.19 -6.96
N ALA A 38 13.07 -2.09 -6.95
CA ALA A 38 12.53 -0.79 -7.33
C ALA A 38 12.44 -0.72 -8.86
N VAL A 39 11.30 -1.12 -9.44
CA VAL A 39 11.06 -0.98 -10.89
C VAL A 39 9.84 -0.09 -11.11
N ALA A 40 10.15 1.10 -11.64
CA ALA A 40 9.31 2.12 -12.25
C ALA A 40 7.79 1.88 -12.34
N PHE A 41 7.01 2.45 -11.41
CA PHE A 41 5.56 2.57 -11.53
C PHE A 41 5.15 4.00 -11.96
N ALA A 42 4.60 4.11 -13.17
CA ALA A 42 4.28 5.38 -13.82
C ALA A 42 3.15 6.17 -13.11
N THR A 43 3.31 7.50 -13.13
CA THR A 43 2.40 8.56 -12.65
C THR A 43 1.06 8.63 -13.40
N PRO A 44 -0.01 9.18 -12.79
CA PRO A 44 -1.33 9.29 -13.40
C PRO A 44 -1.42 10.55 -14.28
N ALA A 45 -2.16 10.47 -15.41
CA ALA A 45 -2.53 11.63 -16.20
C ALA A 45 -3.97 11.53 -16.73
N GLN A 46 -4.85 12.22 -15.99
CA GLN A 46 -6.00 13.03 -16.42
C GLN A 46 -7.19 12.41 -17.17
N ALA A 47 -8.36 12.86 -16.70
CA ALA A 47 -9.68 12.57 -17.19
C ALA A 47 -9.96 13.19 -18.57
N LEU A 48 -10.50 12.38 -19.49
CA LEU A 48 -11.40 12.84 -20.53
C LEU A 48 -12.66 11.97 -20.56
N THR A 49 -13.80 12.62 -20.68
CA THR A 49 -15.13 12.06 -20.86
C THR A 49 -15.35 11.74 -22.35
N SER A 50 -15.87 10.56 -22.65
CA SER A 50 -16.64 10.36 -23.87
C SER A 50 -17.75 9.34 -23.64
N VAL A 51 -18.92 9.71 -24.15
CA VAL A 51 -20.19 8.99 -24.06
C VAL A 51 -20.22 7.87 -25.10
N GLY A 52 -20.73 6.70 -24.69
CA GLY A 52 -21.54 5.81 -25.53
C GLY A 52 -20.90 5.18 -26.77
N ALA A 53 -20.02 4.20 -26.57
CA ALA A 53 -19.80 3.11 -27.53
C ALA A 53 -19.25 1.90 -26.76
N GLN A 54 -19.87 0.72 -26.92
CA GLN A 54 -19.35 -0.52 -26.33
C GLN A 54 -17.94 -0.75 -26.87
N ARG A 55 -16.92 -0.57 -26.02
CA ARG A 55 -15.51 -0.64 -26.44
C ARG A 55 -15.15 -2.11 -26.74
N PRO A 56 -14.63 -2.45 -27.93
CA PRO A 56 -14.01 -3.75 -28.14
C PRO A 56 -12.83 -3.90 -27.17
N GLY A 57 -12.83 -4.94 -26.34
CA GLY A 57 -11.83 -5.16 -25.27
C GLY A 57 -12.37 -5.17 -23.84
N ALA A 58 -13.69 -5.11 -23.63
CA ALA A 58 -14.28 -5.31 -22.29
C ALA A 58 -14.38 -6.80 -21.93
N CYS A 59 -13.89 -7.18 -20.75
CA CYS A 59 -14.10 -8.53 -20.22
C CYS A 59 -15.59 -8.80 -20.03
N LYS A 60 -15.99 -10.08 -20.12
CA LYS A 60 -17.38 -10.49 -19.88
C LYS A 60 -17.78 -10.13 -18.44
N THR A 61 -18.97 -9.57 -18.27
CA THR A 61 -19.54 -9.31 -16.94
C THR A 61 -19.70 -10.62 -16.18
N GLY A 62 -19.32 -10.63 -14.90
CA GLY A 62 -19.45 -11.76 -14.00
C GLY A 62 -20.69 -11.66 -13.12
N ASN A 63 -21.10 -12.79 -12.55
CA ASN A 63 -22.11 -12.83 -11.49
C ASN A 63 -21.47 -12.37 -10.17
N ARG A 64 -22.02 -11.33 -9.53
CA ARG A 64 -21.45 -10.74 -8.32
C ARG A 64 -21.26 -11.74 -7.18
N THR A 65 -22.17 -12.71 -7.04
CA THR A 65 -22.10 -13.73 -5.98
C THR A 65 -20.96 -14.71 -6.25
N GLU A 66 -20.87 -15.23 -7.47
CA GLU A 66 -19.81 -16.17 -7.87
C GLU A 66 -18.43 -15.50 -7.81
N VAL A 67 -18.34 -14.23 -8.23
CA VAL A 67 -17.11 -13.44 -8.12
C VAL A 67 -16.72 -13.22 -6.66
N ALA A 68 -17.68 -12.87 -5.79
CA ALA A 68 -17.39 -12.70 -4.36
C ALA A 68 -16.88 -14.00 -3.73
N GLU A 69 -17.52 -15.15 -4.02
CA GLU A 69 -17.07 -16.46 -3.55
C GLU A 69 -15.66 -16.80 -4.04
N LEU A 70 -15.37 -16.56 -5.33
CA LEU A 70 -14.05 -16.76 -5.91
C LEU A 70 -13.00 -15.87 -5.22
N VAL A 71 -13.28 -14.57 -5.07
CA VAL A 71 -12.36 -13.61 -4.44
C VAL A 71 -12.04 -14.02 -3.02
N ARG A 72 -13.06 -14.38 -2.23
CA ARG A 72 -12.87 -14.84 -0.85
C ARG A 72 -12.05 -16.13 -0.80
N SER A 73 -12.34 -17.09 -1.69
CA SER A 73 -11.60 -18.35 -1.78
C SER A 73 -10.11 -18.13 -2.09
N VAL A 74 -9.80 -17.33 -3.12
CA VAL A 74 -8.41 -17.02 -3.49
C VAL A 74 -7.71 -16.18 -2.42
N ALA A 75 -8.43 -15.30 -1.72
CA ALA A 75 -7.87 -14.54 -0.60
C ALA A 75 -7.42 -15.48 0.53
N LEU A 76 -8.21 -16.50 0.86
CA LEU A 76 -7.82 -17.51 1.85
C LEU A 76 -6.59 -18.30 1.39
N ASP A 77 -6.56 -18.74 0.11
CA ASP A 77 -5.40 -19.44 -0.46
C ASP A 77 -4.10 -18.62 -0.38
N GLU A 78 -4.20 -17.31 -0.65
CA GLU A 78 -3.06 -16.41 -0.63
C GLU A 78 -2.78 -15.86 0.78
N GLY A 79 -3.55 -16.24 1.80
CA GLY A 79 -3.40 -15.75 3.18
C GLY A 79 -3.62 -14.24 3.29
N PHE A 80 -4.73 -13.75 2.72
CA PHE A 80 -5.20 -12.37 2.76
C PHE A 80 -6.60 -12.31 3.40
N ASP A 81 -6.95 -11.17 4.01
CA ASP A 81 -8.27 -10.98 4.63
C ASP A 81 -9.38 -11.05 3.57
N ALA A 82 -10.25 -12.05 3.67
CA ALA A 82 -11.28 -12.32 2.67
C ALA A 82 -12.34 -11.21 2.57
N ASP A 83 -12.64 -10.52 3.68
CA ASP A 83 -13.62 -9.43 3.69
C ASP A 83 -13.04 -8.17 3.06
N LEU A 84 -11.75 -7.89 3.30
CA LEU A 84 -11.01 -6.81 2.63
C LEU A 84 -10.86 -7.07 1.14
N ALA A 85 -10.50 -8.30 0.75
CA ALA A 85 -10.39 -8.71 -0.65
C ALA A 85 -11.71 -8.49 -1.40
N GLU A 86 -12.83 -8.93 -0.83
CA GLU A 86 -14.15 -8.71 -1.41
C GLU A 86 -14.49 -7.22 -1.50
N ALA A 87 -14.16 -6.42 -0.47
CA ALA A 87 -14.39 -4.98 -0.49
C ALA A 87 -13.59 -4.26 -1.59
N ILE A 88 -12.34 -4.67 -1.82
CA ILE A 88 -11.49 -4.16 -2.90
C ILE A 88 -12.06 -4.58 -4.26
N ALA A 89 -12.37 -5.86 -4.48
CA ALA A 89 -12.94 -6.32 -5.74
C ALA A 89 -14.28 -5.64 -6.07
N TRP A 90 -15.08 -5.34 -5.05
CA TRP A 90 -16.28 -4.51 -5.20
C TRP A 90 -15.93 -3.06 -5.58
N ALA A 91 -14.91 -2.47 -4.97
CA ALA A 91 -14.50 -1.11 -5.28
C ALA A 91 -13.99 -0.98 -6.73
N GLU A 92 -13.26 -1.98 -7.22
CA GLU A 92 -12.62 -2.01 -8.54
C GLU A 92 -13.61 -2.28 -9.68
N SER A 93 -14.42 -3.32 -9.55
CA SER A 93 -15.25 -3.80 -10.67
C SER A 93 -16.70 -4.06 -10.31
N ASP A 94 -17.15 -3.64 -9.12
CA ASP A 94 -18.46 -3.99 -8.57
C ASP A 94 -18.67 -5.52 -8.61
N LEU A 95 -17.66 -6.27 -8.14
CA LEU A 95 -17.64 -7.73 -8.13
C LEU A 95 -17.87 -8.31 -9.54
N GLY A 96 -17.17 -7.76 -10.52
CA GLY A 96 -17.20 -8.23 -11.90
C GLY A 96 -18.37 -7.73 -12.74
N ALA A 97 -19.26 -6.91 -12.20
CA ALA A 97 -20.30 -6.26 -13.00
C ALA A 97 -19.76 -5.18 -13.95
N ASN A 98 -18.59 -4.61 -13.63
CA ASN A 98 -17.90 -3.60 -14.42
C ASN A 98 -16.40 -3.92 -14.55
N GLN A 99 -16.04 -4.80 -15.48
CA GLN A 99 -14.65 -5.25 -15.70
C GLN A 99 -13.99 -4.58 -16.90
N GLY A 100 -14.65 -3.59 -17.51
CA GLY A 100 -14.14 -2.91 -18.69
C GLY A 100 -12.84 -2.15 -18.42
N PRO A 101 -12.14 -1.72 -19.48
CA PRO A 101 -10.92 -0.95 -19.32
C PRO A 101 -11.20 0.41 -18.67
N SER A 102 -10.44 0.77 -17.64
CA SER A 102 -10.41 2.14 -17.12
C SER A 102 -9.82 3.12 -18.14
N LYS A 103 -9.88 4.42 -17.86
CA LYS A 103 -9.22 5.43 -18.72
C LYS A 103 -7.70 5.22 -18.80
N ALA A 104 -7.08 4.73 -17.72
CA ALA A 104 -5.66 4.40 -17.66
C ALA A 104 -5.35 2.99 -18.21
N GLY A 105 -6.37 2.19 -18.54
CA GLY A 105 -6.22 0.87 -19.13
C GLY A 105 -6.15 -0.29 -18.13
N ALA A 106 -6.50 -0.06 -16.86
CA ALA A 106 -6.76 -1.13 -15.89
C ALA A 106 -7.91 -2.03 -16.38
N LEU A 107 -7.86 -3.35 -16.12
CA LEU A 107 -8.81 -4.30 -16.70
C LEU A 107 -9.08 -5.51 -15.77
N GLY A 108 -10.29 -6.07 -15.83
CA GLY A 108 -10.70 -7.27 -15.08
C GLY A 108 -11.28 -6.98 -13.70
N ILE A 109 -11.42 -8.02 -12.87
CA ILE A 109 -12.05 -7.97 -11.53
C ILE A 109 -11.32 -7.05 -10.57
N MET A 110 -10.00 -7.18 -10.52
CA MET A 110 -9.10 -6.41 -9.66
C MET A 110 -8.50 -5.20 -10.38
N GLN A 111 -8.97 -4.90 -11.59
CA GLN A 111 -8.55 -3.74 -12.39
C GLN A 111 -7.02 -3.61 -12.50
N LEU A 112 -6.34 -4.70 -12.90
CA LEU A 112 -4.90 -4.69 -13.05
C LEU A 112 -4.45 -3.81 -14.22
N MET A 113 -3.52 -2.90 -13.95
CA MET A 113 -2.81 -2.14 -14.98
C MET A 113 -2.01 -3.08 -15.88
N PRO A 114 -1.80 -2.74 -17.18
CA PRO A 114 -1.09 -3.62 -18.10
C PRO A 114 0.33 -4.00 -17.64
N GLY A 115 1.09 -3.02 -17.12
CA GLY A 115 2.44 -3.26 -16.60
C GLY A 115 2.43 -4.20 -15.39
N THR A 116 1.60 -3.89 -14.39
CA THR A 116 1.41 -4.74 -13.20
C THR A 116 1.03 -6.18 -13.57
N ALA A 117 0.12 -6.37 -14.52
CA ALA A 117 -0.25 -7.70 -14.99
C ALA A 117 0.91 -8.44 -15.66
N ALA A 118 1.72 -7.75 -16.46
CA ALA A 118 2.91 -8.33 -17.08
C ALA A 118 3.95 -8.76 -16.04
N ASP A 119 4.21 -7.91 -15.04
CA ASP A 119 5.14 -8.20 -13.94
C ASP A 119 4.69 -9.40 -13.10
N LEU A 120 3.38 -9.62 -13.00
CA LEU A 120 2.76 -10.74 -12.28
C LEU A 120 2.52 -11.99 -13.16
N GLY A 121 2.94 -11.96 -14.43
CA GLY A 121 2.81 -13.10 -15.35
C GLY A 121 1.37 -13.37 -15.82
N VAL A 122 0.49 -12.38 -15.78
CA VAL A 122 -0.90 -12.49 -16.24
C VAL A 122 -0.97 -12.17 -17.74
N SER A 123 -1.10 -13.20 -18.57
CA SER A 123 -1.22 -13.05 -20.03
C SER A 123 -2.60 -12.57 -20.48
N ASP A 124 -3.65 -12.94 -19.75
CA ASP A 124 -5.03 -12.49 -20.00
C ASP A 124 -5.63 -11.89 -18.73
N ARG A 125 -5.84 -10.58 -18.73
CA ARG A 125 -6.45 -9.87 -17.58
C ARG A 125 -7.97 -10.09 -17.48
N CYS A 126 -8.61 -10.69 -18.50
CA CYS A 126 -10.00 -11.09 -18.44
C CYS A 126 -10.19 -12.50 -17.86
N ASP A 127 -9.13 -13.28 -17.67
CA ASP A 127 -9.20 -14.51 -16.89
C ASP A 127 -9.48 -14.15 -15.42
N THR A 128 -10.67 -14.52 -14.96
CA THR A 128 -11.17 -14.11 -13.64
C THR A 128 -10.27 -14.63 -12.52
N GLN A 129 -9.81 -15.88 -12.61
CA GLN A 129 -9.03 -16.50 -11.55
C GLN A 129 -7.60 -15.93 -11.49
N ALA A 130 -6.96 -15.77 -12.65
CA ALA A 130 -5.61 -15.20 -12.75
C ALA A 130 -5.60 -13.74 -12.33
N ASN A 131 -6.58 -12.94 -12.76
CA ASN A 131 -6.70 -11.53 -12.40
C ASN A 131 -6.89 -11.34 -10.88
N VAL A 132 -7.78 -12.12 -10.27
CA VAL A 132 -8.01 -12.09 -8.82
C VAL A 132 -6.77 -12.50 -8.04
N ARG A 133 -6.16 -13.64 -8.40
CA ARG A 133 -4.96 -14.15 -7.70
C ARG A 133 -3.79 -13.18 -7.81
N ALA A 134 -3.55 -12.62 -9.00
CA ALA A 134 -2.48 -11.65 -9.21
C ALA A 134 -2.75 -10.34 -8.44
N GLY A 135 -3.98 -9.82 -8.45
CA GLY A 135 -4.32 -8.63 -7.68
C GLY A 135 -4.11 -8.80 -6.18
N LEU A 136 -4.45 -9.96 -5.62
CA LEU A 136 -4.22 -10.25 -4.21
C LEU A 136 -2.73 -10.40 -3.88
N ARG A 137 -1.94 -11.01 -4.76
CA ARG A 137 -0.47 -11.05 -4.62
C ARG A 137 0.15 -9.66 -4.67
N TYR A 138 -0.35 -8.80 -5.55
CA TYR A 138 0.11 -7.42 -5.63
C TYR A 138 -0.22 -6.65 -4.35
N LEU A 139 -1.45 -6.77 -3.83
CA LEU A 139 -1.83 -6.19 -2.53
C LEU A 139 -0.92 -6.67 -1.39
N LYS A 140 -0.60 -7.97 -1.33
CA LYS A 140 0.36 -8.50 -0.34
C LYS A 140 1.73 -7.84 -0.48
N SER A 141 2.27 -7.73 -1.70
CA SER A 141 3.56 -7.06 -1.90
C SER A 141 3.55 -5.58 -1.48
N LEU A 142 2.44 -4.87 -1.69
CA LEU A 142 2.28 -3.50 -1.23
C LEU A 142 2.17 -3.43 0.30
N TYR A 143 1.50 -4.39 0.93
CA TYR A 143 1.45 -4.46 2.39
C TYR A 143 2.83 -4.77 2.98
N ASP A 144 3.58 -5.69 2.37
CA ASP A 144 4.93 -6.03 2.77
C ASP A 144 5.86 -4.81 2.68
N GLU A 145 5.68 -3.97 1.66
CA GLU A 145 6.43 -2.74 1.45
C GLU A 145 6.08 -1.63 2.46
N PHE A 146 4.79 -1.34 2.64
CA PHE A 146 4.35 -0.18 3.42
C PHE A 146 4.04 -0.47 4.89
N GLN A 147 3.81 -1.74 5.25
CA GLN A 147 3.42 -2.20 6.60
C GLN A 147 2.20 -1.49 7.20
N ASP A 148 1.40 -0.82 6.36
CA ASP A 148 0.21 -0.08 6.74
C ASP A 148 -0.91 -0.31 5.70
N PRO A 149 -2.11 -0.71 6.13
CA PRO A 149 -3.20 -1.05 5.22
C PRO A 149 -3.75 0.17 4.45
N LEU A 150 -3.67 1.39 5.02
CA LEU A 150 -4.11 2.60 4.32
C LEU A 150 -3.10 2.99 3.23
N LEU A 151 -1.80 2.88 3.52
CA LEU A 151 -0.75 3.12 2.53
C LEU A 151 -0.74 2.05 1.42
N MET A 152 -1.01 0.78 1.77
CA MET A 152 -1.22 -0.29 0.80
C MET A 152 -2.38 0.05 -0.16
N LEU A 153 -3.54 0.45 0.36
CA LEU A 153 -4.69 0.84 -0.47
C LEU A 153 -4.39 2.09 -1.31
N ALA A 154 -3.69 3.06 -0.74
CA ALA A 154 -3.25 4.25 -1.45
C ALA A 154 -2.32 3.89 -2.62
N ALA A 155 -1.35 3.00 -2.39
CA ALA A 155 -0.41 2.55 -3.40
C ALA A 155 -1.07 1.69 -4.47
N TYR A 156 -2.08 0.88 -4.11
CA TYR A 156 -2.83 0.08 -5.07
C TYR A 156 -3.61 0.98 -6.07
N ASN A 157 -4.23 2.05 -5.55
CA ASN A 157 -5.01 2.99 -6.37
C ASN A 157 -4.15 4.01 -7.13
N ALA A 158 -3.21 4.67 -6.44
CA ALA A 158 -2.43 5.78 -7.00
C ALA A 158 -1.03 5.39 -7.52
N GLY A 159 -0.63 4.14 -7.31
CA GLY A 159 0.72 3.66 -7.51
C GLY A 159 1.65 3.95 -6.31
N PRO A 160 2.62 3.05 -6.00
CA PRO A 160 3.53 3.20 -4.86
C PRO A 160 4.39 4.47 -4.94
N ASN A 161 4.78 4.88 -6.16
CA ASN A 161 5.53 6.11 -6.39
C ASN A 161 4.80 7.38 -5.93
N SER A 162 3.47 7.38 -5.97
CA SER A 162 2.68 8.50 -5.46
C SER A 162 2.76 8.57 -3.94
N VAL A 163 2.75 7.41 -3.26
CA VAL A 163 2.87 7.30 -1.81
C VAL A 163 4.25 7.74 -1.32
N TYR A 164 5.33 7.30 -1.99
CA TYR A 164 6.69 7.75 -1.65
C TYR A 164 6.86 9.27 -1.80
N LYS A 165 6.37 9.84 -2.91
CA LYS A 165 6.45 11.29 -3.15
C LYS A 165 5.67 12.10 -2.12
N ALA A 166 4.52 11.59 -1.69
CA ALA A 166 3.69 12.23 -0.67
C ALA A 166 4.20 11.97 0.76
N GLN A 167 5.14 11.03 0.94
CA GLN A 167 5.53 10.51 2.25
C GLN A 167 4.32 10.05 3.08
N GLY A 168 3.32 9.46 2.41
CA GLY A 168 2.03 9.13 3.00
C GLY A 168 0.94 8.96 1.94
N ILE A 169 -0.33 9.08 2.35
CA ILE A 169 -1.46 9.05 1.42
C ILE A 169 -1.39 10.30 0.52
N PRO A 170 -1.34 10.16 -0.82
CA PRO A 170 -1.32 11.32 -1.71
C PRO A 170 -2.54 12.20 -1.51
N VAL A 171 -2.35 13.52 -1.52
CA VAL A 171 -3.44 14.51 -1.43
C VAL A 171 -4.16 14.59 -2.77
N ASN A 172 -4.92 13.54 -3.08
CA ASN A 172 -5.80 13.49 -4.24
C ASN A 172 -7.19 12.97 -3.78
N PRO A 173 -8.30 13.57 -4.25
CA PRO A 173 -9.64 13.17 -3.80
C PRO A 173 -9.97 11.71 -4.14
N GLU A 174 -9.54 11.22 -5.31
CA GLU A 174 -9.86 9.87 -5.80
C GLU A 174 -9.36 8.77 -4.86
N THR A 175 -8.11 8.84 -4.41
CA THR A 175 -7.48 7.88 -3.50
C THR A 175 -8.09 7.95 -2.11
N ALA A 176 -8.36 9.16 -1.60
CA ALA A 176 -9.04 9.32 -0.32
C ALA A 176 -10.45 8.69 -0.36
N GLU A 177 -11.22 8.96 -1.41
CA GLU A 177 -12.54 8.37 -1.64
C GLU A 177 -12.47 6.85 -1.79
N TYR A 178 -11.47 6.35 -2.53
CA TYR A 178 -11.23 4.91 -2.71
C TYR A 178 -11.00 4.20 -1.36
N ILE A 179 -10.12 4.74 -0.52
CA ILE A 179 -9.84 4.20 0.80
C ILE A 179 -11.10 4.20 1.67
N VAL A 180 -11.80 5.34 1.75
CA VAL A 180 -13.03 5.47 2.54
C VAL A 180 -14.09 4.48 2.06
N LYS A 181 -14.28 4.34 0.74
CA LYS A 181 -15.21 3.39 0.12
C LYS A 181 -14.94 1.95 0.56
N ILE A 182 -13.68 1.53 0.57
CA ILE A 182 -13.27 0.18 0.99
C ILE A 182 -13.43 -0.01 2.49
N LEU A 183 -12.95 0.94 3.31
CA LEU A 183 -13.06 0.84 4.77
C LEU A 183 -14.51 0.74 5.23
N ASN A 184 -15.41 1.53 4.63
CA ASN A 184 -16.84 1.47 4.94
C ASN A 184 -17.41 0.09 4.66
N ARG A 185 -17.07 -0.50 3.51
CA ARG A 185 -17.55 -1.85 3.16
C ARG A 185 -16.90 -2.94 4.02
N TRP A 186 -15.60 -2.87 4.26
CA TRP A 186 -14.84 -3.86 5.02
C TRP A 186 -15.21 -3.87 6.50
N LYS A 187 -15.24 -2.70 7.15
CA LYS A 187 -15.47 -2.58 8.60
C LYS A 187 -16.95 -2.52 8.98
N PHE A 188 -17.81 -1.97 8.12
CA PHE A 188 -19.22 -1.74 8.44
C PHE A 188 -20.20 -2.51 7.55
N GLY A 189 -19.74 -3.23 6.52
CA GLY A 189 -20.60 -4.06 5.66
C GLY A 189 -21.35 -5.16 6.41
N GLY A 190 -20.79 -5.66 7.52
CA GLY A 190 -21.48 -6.57 8.44
C GLY A 190 -22.38 -5.88 9.47
N VAL A 191 -22.10 -4.61 9.80
CA VAL A 191 -22.89 -3.81 10.76
C VAL A 191 -24.21 -3.38 10.13
N ALA A 192 -24.22 -3.04 8.83
CA ALA A 192 -25.44 -2.72 8.08
C ALA A 192 -26.36 -3.95 7.86
N LYS A 193 -25.82 -5.17 7.95
CA LYS A 193 -26.60 -6.42 7.91
C LYS A 193 -27.20 -6.79 9.26
N LYS A 194 -26.65 -6.28 10.37
CA LYS A 194 -27.33 -6.34 11.66
C LYS A 194 -28.40 -5.26 11.67
N PRO A 195 -29.65 -5.56 12.06
CA PRO A 195 -30.64 -4.50 12.21
C PRO A 195 -30.05 -3.46 13.17
N VAL A 196 -29.95 -2.21 12.69
CA VAL A 196 -29.64 -1.08 13.54
C VAL A 196 -30.63 -1.16 14.70
N LEU A 197 -30.11 -1.20 15.94
CA LEU A 197 -30.93 -1.17 17.13
C LEU A 197 -32.01 -0.09 16.93
N THR A 198 -33.26 -0.50 17.04
CA THR A 198 -34.39 0.40 16.95
C THR A 198 -34.17 1.57 17.91
N LYS A 199 -34.77 2.73 17.61
CA LYS A 199 -34.68 3.90 18.50
C LYS A 199 -35.02 3.53 19.96
N SER A 200 -35.93 2.58 20.17
CA SER A 200 -36.29 2.02 21.47
C SER A 200 -35.16 1.26 22.15
N GLU A 201 -34.40 0.46 21.40
CA GLU A 201 -33.24 -0.28 21.91
C GLU A 201 -32.05 0.65 22.21
N MET A 202 -31.84 1.69 21.39
CA MET A 202 -30.85 2.74 21.67
C MET A 202 -31.20 3.56 22.93
N LEU A 203 -32.48 3.85 23.13
CA LEU A 203 -32.96 4.56 24.32
C LEU A 203 -32.94 3.67 25.58
N ALA A 204 -33.08 2.35 25.41
CA ALA A 204 -33.02 1.37 26.50
C ALA A 204 -31.58 1.04 26.94
N ALA A 205 -30.58 1.23 26.06
CA ALA A 205 -29.18 0.95 26.36
C ALA A 205 -28.57 1.86 27.43
N GLY A 206 -29.24 2.97 27.78
CA GLY A 206 -28.76 3.97 28.72
C GLY A 206 -27.51 4.72 28.21
N PRO A 207 -27.32 6.00 28.59
CA PRO A 207 -26.02 6.62 28.39
C PRO A 207 -24.95 5.83 29.17
N PRO A 208 -23.70 5.71 28.67
CA PRO A 208 -22.61 5.18 29.47
C PRO A 208 -22.56 5.96 30.79
N ALA A 209 -22.64 5.24 31.90
CA ALA A 209 -22.63 5.83 33.23
C ALA A 209 -21.23 6.33 33.57
N SER A 210 -20.89 7.54 33.10
CA SER A 210 -19.95 8.47 33.74
C SER A 210 -19.76 9.68 32.83
N GLY A 211 -20.19 10.86 33.31
CA GLY A 211 -20.04 12.14 32.64
C GLY A 211 -18.62 12.73 32.71
N ASP A 212 -17.58 11.90 32.85
CA ASP A 212 -16.23 12.35 33.21
C ASP A 212 -15.11 11.93 32.21
N ALA A 213 -15.44 11.27 31.10
CA ALA A 213 -14.41 10.68 30.22
C ALA A 213 -13.61 11.69 29.35
N TRP A 214 -13.95 12.98 29.36
CA TRP A 214 -13.25 14.02 28.56
C TRP A 214 -12.44 15.03 29.38
N GLN A 215 -12.42 14.92 30.72
CA GLN A 215 -11.72 15.89 31.59
C GLN A 215 -10.26 15.50 31.92
N GLU A 216 -9.82 14.28 31.62
CA GLU A 216 -8.41 13.91 31.75
C GLU A 216 -7.64 14.27 30.47
N GLY A 217 -7.37 15.56 30.33
CA GLY A 217 -6.56 16.11 29.24
C GLY A 217 -5.14 15.55 29.24
N HIS A 218 -4.92 14.47 28.49
CA HIS A 218 -3.63 14.22 27.86
C HIS A 218 -3.50 15.16 26.66
N VAL A 219 -2.97 16.36 26.92
CA VAL A 219 -2.42 17.20 25.86
C VAL A 219 -1.23 16.42 25.28
N MET A 220 -1.36 15.97 24.03
CA MET A 220 -0.21 15.45 23.29
C MET A 220 0.76 16.62 23.08
N ASP A 221 1.89 16.58 23.78
CA ASP A 221 3.00 17.50 23.60
C ASP A 221 3.66 17.22 22.25
N PHE A 222 3.39 18.06 21.26
CA PHE A 222 4.08 18.05 19.98
C PHE A 222 5.37 18.86 20.13
N GLY A 223 6.35 18.25 20.81
CA GLY A 223 7.66 18.84 21.07
C GLY A 223 8.25 19.48 19.81
N ASN A 224 8.50 20.79 19.92
CA ASN A 224 9.12 21.63 18.89
C ASN A 224 10.64 21.56 18.96
#